data_AF-A0A537V382-F1
#
_entry.id   AF-A0A537V382-F1
#
_cell.length_a   1.000
_cell.length_b   1.000
_cell.length_c   1.000
_cell.angle_alpha   90.00
_cell.angle_beta   90.00
_cell.angle_gamma   90.00
#
_symmetry.space_group_name_H-M   'P 1'
#
loop_
_entity.id
_entity.type
_entity.pdbx_description
1 polymer ?
#
loop_
_entity_poly.entity_id
_entity_poly.type
_entity_poly.pdbx_seq_one_letter_code
_entity_poly.pdbx_strand_id
1 'polypeptide(L)'
;MAALFAGAATYSIASRAAPALDYEFFKARVQPVFLQKRDGHTRCYVCHAESNNAFRLERLSPGASTWSEEQSRKNFEMASILVNPGDPATSRLLQQPLAPEGGGNVFHSGGRQFASKDDPNWKILADWVNGEKL
;
A
#
# COMPACT_ATOMS: atom_id res chain seq x y z
N MET A 1 -12.24 61.57 -10.03
CA MET A 1 -11.47 60.54 -9.31
C MET A 1 -12.40 59.35 -9.06
N ALA A 2 -12.24 58.27 -9.82
CA ALA A 2 -12.96 57.02 -9.58
C ALA A 2 -11.96 56.03 -8.98
N ALA A 3 -12.19 55.61 -7.74
CA ALA A 3 -11.37 54.61 -7.07
C ALA A 3 -11.91 53.21 -7.41
N LEU A 4 -11.06 52.39 -8.02
CA LEU A 4 -11.31 50.98 -8.28
C LEU A 4 -10.99 50.18 -7.00
N PHE A 5 -11.99 49.48 -6.47
CA PHE A 5 -11.78 48.52 -5.38
C PHE A 5 -11.29 47.19 -5.97
N ALA A 6 -10.03 46.83 -5.66
CA ALA A 6 -9.49 45.52 -5.96
C ALA A 6 -9.98 44.52 -4.89
N GLY A 7 -10.89 43.63 -5.25
CA GLY A 7 -11.29 42.50 -4.41
C GLY A 7 -10.19 41.44 -4.41
N ALA A 8 -9.51 41.25 -3.28
CA ALA A 8 -8.60 40.13 -3.09
C ALA A 8 -9.42 38.85 -2.89
N ALA A 9 -9.41 37.95 -3.88
CA ALA A 9 -9.96 36.62 -3.73
C ALA A 9 -9.02 35.77 -2.87
N THR A 10 -9.48 35.38 -1.69
CA THR A 10 -8.80 34.42 -0.83
C THR A 10 -9.01 33.01 -1.42
N TYR A 11 -7.98 32.45 -2.04
CA TYR A 11 -7.98 31.03 -2.39
C TYR A 11 -7.84 30.22 -1.10
N SER A 12 -8.94 29.60 -0.67
CA SER A 12 -8.90 28.58 0.37
C SER A 12 -8.25 27.33 -0.21
N ILE A 13 -7.01 27.06 0.18
CA ILE A 13 -6.40 25.74 0.04
C ILE A 13 -7.13 24.79 1.00
N ALA A 14 -8.21 24.18 0.51
CA ALA A 14 -8.86 23.09 1.23
C ALA A 14 -7.87 21.92 1.30
N SER A 15 -7.31 21.67 2.49
CA SER A 15 -6.62 20.42 2.78
C SER A 15 -7.66 19.31 2.69
N ARG A 16 -7.62 18.52 1.60
CA ARG A 16 -8.50 17.37 1.44
C ARG A 16 -8.08 16.33 2.49
N ALA A 17 -9.01 15.95 3.37
CA ALA A 17 -8.76 14.90 4.33
C ALA A 17 -8.30 13.62 3.61
N ALA A 18 -7.31 12.93 4.18
CA ALA A 18 -6.82 11.67 3.63
C ALA A 18 -7.96 10.64 3.57
N PRO A 19 -8.06 9.83 2.50
CA PRO A 19 -9.09 8.81 2.40
C PRO A 19 -8.94 7.77 3.49
N ALA A 20 -10.06 7.18 3.92
CA ALA A 20 -10.04 6.04 4.81
C ALA A 20 -9.67 4.77 4.04
N LEU A 21 -8.80 3.94 4.62
CA LEU A 21 -8.44 2.63 4.09
C LEU A 21 -9.58 1.65 4.32
N ASP A 22 -9.97 0.92 3.27
CA ASP A 22 -11.07 -0.03 3.35
C ASP A 22 -10.58 -1.44 3.68
N TYR A 23 -11.16 -2.06 4.71
CA TYR A 23 -10.74 -3.39 5.15
C TYR A 23 -11.19 -4.51 4.21
N GLU A 24 -12.41 -4.42 3.66
CA GLU A 24 -12.92 -5.48 2.79
C GLU A 24 -12.16 -5.48 1.46
N PHE A 25 -11.84 -4.30 0.91
CA PHE A 25 -10.90 -4.14 -0.20
C PHE A 25 -9.53 -4.74 0.13
N PHE A 26 -8.97 -4.43 1.30
CA PHE A 26 -7.69 -5.00 1.72
C PHE A 26 -7.74 -6.52 1.75
N LYS A 27 -8.70 -7.11 2.45
CA LYS A 27 -8.84 -8.56 2.62
C LYS A 27 -9.04 -9.28 1.28
N ALA A 28 -9.88 -8.72 0.40
CA ALA A 28 -10.23 -9.36 -0.85
C ALA A 28 -9.22 -9.13 -1.99
N ARG A 29 -8.49 -8.00 -2.00
CA ARG A 29 -7.65 -7.59 -3.14
C ARG A 29 -6.18 -7.44 -2.78
N VAL A 30 -5.86 -6.74 -1.70
CA VAL A 30 -4.46 -6.45 -1.32
C VAL A 30 -3.81 -7.65 -0.67
N GLN A 31 -4.43 -8.23 0.36
CA GLN A 31 -3.85 -9.31 1.14
C GLN A 31 -3.46 -10.54 0.30
N PRO A 32 -4.24 -10.98 -0.71
CA PRO A 32 -3.85 -12.08 -1.59
C PRO A 32 -2.53 -11.83 -2.35
N VAL A 33 -2.18 -10.58 -2.65
CA VAL A 33 -0.90 -10.24 -3.32
C VAL A 33 0.29 -10.72 -2.49
N PHE A 34 0.18 -10.73 -1.16
CA PHE A 34 1.27 -11.16 -0.28
C PHE A 34 1.52 -12.67 -0.31
N LEU A 35 0.53 -13.46 -0.77
CA LEU A 35 0.61 -14.92 -0.91
C LEU A 35 0.79 -15.37 -2.37
N GLN A 36 0.64 -14.47 -3.33
CA GLN A 36 0.71 -14.80 -4.75
C GLN A 36 2.11 -15.25 -5.14
N LYS A 37 2.22 -16.44 -5.73
CA LYS A 37 3.45 -16.90 -6.39
C LYS A 37 3.58 -16.18 -7.74
N ARG A 38 4.78 -15.67 -8.03
CA ARG A 38 5.12 -15.00 -9.27
C ARG A 38 6.47 -15.54 -9.76
N ASP A 39 6.59 -15.74 -11.06
CA ASP A 39 7.83 -16.26 -11.64
C ASP A 39 9.00 -15.31 -11.36
N GLY A 40 10.13 -15.86 -10.92
CA GLY A 40 11.31 -15.08 -10.55
C GLY A 40 11.22 -14.34 -9.20
N HIS A 41 10.12 -14.45 -8.44
CA HIS A 41 9.96 -13.74 -7.18
C HIS A 41 9.60 -14.67 -6.00
N THR A 42 10.33 -14.49 -4.90
CA THR A 42 9.91 -15.01 -3.60
C THR A 42 8.67 -14.25 -3.14
N ARG A 43 7.63 -14.98 -2.69
CA ARG A 43 6.40 -14.37 -2.16
C ARG A 43 6.71 -13.49 -0.95
N CYS A 44 6.00 -12.36 -0.82
CA CYS A 44 6.15 -11.45 0.33
C CYS A 44 6.07 -12.21 1.67
N TYR A 45 5.09 -13.11 1.80
CA TYR A 45 4.86 -13.91 2.99
C TYR A 45 6.09 -14.66 3.51
N VAL A 46 6.92 -15.22 2.62
CA VAL A 46 8.09 -16.04 3.01
C VAL A 46 9.06 -15.25 3.89
N CYS A 47 9.25 -13.97 3.58
CA CYS A 47 10.11 -13.11 4.38
C CYS A 47 9.33 -12.42 5.51
N HIS A 48 8.11 -11.98 5.27
CA HIS A 48 7.38 -11.11 6.20
C HIS A 48 6.61 -11.85 7.32
N ALA A 49 6.45 -13.17 7.25
CA ALA A 49 5.87 -13.96 8.36
C ALA A 49 6.89 -14.35 9.44
N GLU A 50 8.17 -14.33 9.09
CA GLU A 50 9.27 -14.89 9.91
C GLU A 50 10.30 -13.83 10.34
N SER A 51 10.37 -12.69 9.63
CA SER A 51 11.45 -11.73 9.81
C SER A 51 11.14 -10.65 10.85
N ASN A 52 12.18 -10.20 11.55
CA ASN A 52 12.14 -9.03 12.42
C ASN A 52 12.29 -7.72 11.61
N ASN A 53 11.34 -7.44 10.72
CA ASN A 53 11.28 -6.16 9.99
C ASN A 53 9.98 -5.40 10.33
N ALA A 54 9.81 -4.21 9.74
CA ALA A 54 8.67 -3.33 10.02
C ALA A 54 7.33 -3.86 9.48
N PHE A 55 7.36 -4.68 8.43
CA PHE A 55 6.16 -5.28 7.85
C PHE A 55 6.04 -6.74 8.28
N ARG A 56 5.27 -6.98 9.33
CA ARG A 56 5.07 -8.31 9.91
C ARG A 56 3.68 -8.83 9.55
N LEU A 57 3.65 -9.93 8.82
CA LEU A 57 2.43 -10.65 8.51
C LEU A 57 2.21 -11.74 9.55
N GLU A 58 0.96 -11.98 9.92
CA GLU A 58 0.59 -13.13 10.75
C GLU A 58 1.00 -14.42 10.02
N ARG A 59 1.41 -15.44 10.78
CA ARG A 59 1.65 -16.77 10.21
C ARG A 59 0.31 -17.40 9.83
N LEU A 60 0.28 -18.07 8.68
CA LEU A 60 -0.84 -18.93 8.32
C LEU A 60 -0.98 -20.07 9.32
N SER A 61 -2.23 -20.38 9.67
CA SER A 61 -2.54 -21.57 10.45
C SER A 61 -2.08 -22.83 9.69
N PRO A 62 -1.69 -23.91 10.39
CA PRO A 62 -1.23 -25.14 9.74
C PRO A 62 -2.23 -25.65 8.68
N GLY A 63 -1.75 -25.87 7.46
CA GLY A 63 -2.56 -26.35 6.33
C GLY A 63 -3.45 -25.30 5.66
N ALA A 64 -3.48 -24.05 6.15
CA ALA A 64 -4.29 -23.00 5.55
C ALA A 64 -3.64 -22.43 4.27
N SER A 65 -4.47 -22.17 3.25
CA SER A 65 -4.05 -21.48 2.03
C SER A 65 -4.22 -19.96 2.09
N THR A 66 -4.92 -19.46 3.11
CA THR A 66 -5.18 -18.03 3.38
C THR A 66 -5.33 -17.79 4.88
N TRP A 67 -5.31 -16.53 5.30
CA TRP A 67 -5.46 -16.11 6.69
C TRP A 67 -6.91 -16.21 7.19
N SER A 68 -7.07 -16.43 8.50
CA SER A 68 -8.37 -16.25 9.19
C SER A 68 -8.80 -14.77 9.21
N GLU A 69 -10.04 -14.50 9.63
CA GLU A 69 -10.53 -13.13 9.79
C GLU A 69 -9.71 -12.37 10.84
N GLU A 70 -9.38 -13.00 11.98
CA GLU A 70 -8.57 -12.38 13.04
C GLU A 70 -7.16 -12.08 12.56
N GLN A 71 -6.53 -13.01 11.83
CA GLN A 71 -5.21 -12.78 11.23
C GLN A 71 -5.26 -11.67 10.18
N SER A 72 -6.37 -11.59 9.43
CA SER A 72 -6.55 -10.57 8.40
C SER A 72 -6.69 -9.17 8.96
N ARG A 73 -7.40 -9.01 10.09
CA ARG A 73 -7.49 -7.73 10.81
C ARG A 73 -6.13 -7.22 11.26
N LYS A 74 -5.30 -8.09 11.85
CA LYS A 74 -3.93 -7.72 12.24
C LYS A 74 -3.07 -7.36 11.03
N ASN A 75 -3.15 -8.14 9.95
CA ASN A 75 -2.42 -7.82 8.72
C ASN A 75 -2.86 -6.46 8.14
N PHE A 76 -4.15 -6.12 8.22
CA PHE A 76 -4.66 -4.81 7.80
C PHE A 76 -4.08 -3.69 8.65
N GLU A 77 -4.08 -3.82 9.98
CA GLU A 77 -3.48 -2.84 10.89
C GLU A 77 -1.98 -2.65 10.57
N MET A 78 -1.25 -3.75 10.40
CA MET A 78 0.19 -3.73 10.08
C MET A 78 0.50 -3.14 8.69
N ALA A 79 -0.35 -3.38 7.69
CA ALA A 79 -0.18 -2.75 6.38
C ALA A 79 -0.53 -1.26 6.43
N SER A 80 -1.55 -0.89 7.21
CA SER A 80 -2.05 0.48 7.33
C SER A 80 -1.02 1.45 7.92
N ILE A 81 -0.15 0.99 8.82
CA ILE A 81 0.94 1.83 9.36
C ILE A 81 2.06 2.12 8.34
N LEU A 82 2.07 1.43 7.19
CA LEU A 82 3.09 1.57 6.15
C LEU A 82 2.62 2.37 4.93
N VAL A 83 1.41 2.91 4.99
CA VAL A 83 0.80 3.68 3.91
C VAL A 83 0.49 5.10 4.36
N ASN A 84 0.61 6.02 3.41
CA ASN A 84 0.11 7.39 3.50
C ASN A 84 -1.18 7.43 2.66
N PRO A 85 -2.37 7.40 3.27
CA PRO A 85 -3.61 7.33 2.50
C PRO A 85 -3.75 8.53 1.56
N GLY A 86 -4.09 8.24 0.30
CA GLY A 86 -4.13 9.20 -0.81
C GLY A 86 -2.78 9.45 -1.49
N ASP A 87 -1.69 8.82 -1.02
CA ASP A 87 -0.36 8.98 -1.61
C ASP A 87 0.41 7.64 -1.71
N PRO A 88 0.11 6.84 -2.76
CA PRO A 88 0.82 5.58 -3.01
C PRO A 88 2.31 5.78 -3.31
N ALA A 89 2.70 6.94 -3.83
CA ALA A 89 4.07 7.20 -4.26
C ALA A 89 5.02 7.40 -3.08
N THR A 90 4.53 7.87 -1.92
CA THR A 90 5.32 8.03 -0.69
C THR A 90 5.09 6.92 0.33
N SER A 91 4.13 6.02 0.08
CA SER A 91 3.81 4.89 0.94
C SER A 91 4.91 3.82 0.93
N ARG A 92 5.49 3.52 2.09
CA ARG A 92 6.58 2.53 2.22
C ARG A 92 6.19 1.14 1.74
N LEU A 93 4.92 0.74 1.95
CA LEU A 93 4.38 -0.54 1.48
C LEU A 93 4.54 -0.72 -0.04
N LEU A 94 4.51 0.39 -0.81
CA LEU A 94 4.64 0.38 -2.27
C LEU A 94 6.06 0.70 -2.74
N GLN A 95 6.77 1.60 -2.06
CA GLN A 95 8.13 2.00 -2.46
C GLN A 95 9.16 0.89 -2.27
N GLN A 96 9.08 0.17 -1.15
CA GLN A 96 10.10 -0.84 -0.81
C GLN A 96 10.16 -1.99 -1.81
N PRO A 97 9.04 -2.61 -2.24
CA PRO A 97 9.05 -3.69 -3.23
C PRO A 97 9.24 -3.23 -4.68
N LEU A 98 9.09 -1.93 -4.99
CA LEU A 98 9.17 -1.42 -6.36
C LEU A 98 10.62 -1.30 -6.83
N ALA A 99 10.86 -1.60 -8.11
CA ALA A 99 12.17 -1.42 -8.73
C ALA A 99 12.58 0.09 -8.72
N PRO A 100 13.86 0.42 -8.50
CA PRO A 100 14.36 1.79 -8.52
C PRO A 100 14.05 2.53 -9.83
N GLU A 101 14.05 1.83 -10.96
CA GLU A 101 13.72 2.38 -12.28
C GLU A 101 12.25 2.86 -12.35
N GLY A 102 11.37 2.28 -11.52
CA GLY A 102 9.98 2.73 -11.33
C GLY A 102 9.80 3.77 -10.21
N GLY A 103 10.89 4.23 -9.58
CA GLY A 103 10.86 5.14 -8.43
C GLY A 103 10.78 4.46 -7.06
N GLY A 104 11.13 3.17 -6.98
CA GLY A 104 11.22 2.44 -5.72
C GLY A 104 12.56 2.58 -4.99
N ASN A 105 12.70 1.90 -3.86
CA ASN A 105 13.91 1.95 -3.05
C ASN A 105 15.04 1.05 -3.61
N VAL A 106 16.29 1.49 -3.44
CA VAL A 106 17.48 0.80 -3.96
C VAL A 106 17.72 -0.59 -3.37
N PHE A 107 17.21 -0.86 -2.17
CA PHE A 107 17.44 -2.11 -1.46
C PHE A 107 16.15 -2.67 -0.87
N HIS A 108 15.89 -3.96 -1.11
CA HIS A 108 14.86 -4.75 -0.45
C HIS A 108 15.33 -6.20 -0.39
N SER A 109 15.42 -6.78 0.81
CA SER A 109 15.99 -8.12 1.01
C SER A 109 15.22 -9.22 0.26
N GLY A 110 13.90 -9.06 0.12
CA GLY A 110 13.05 -9.93 -0.69
C GLY A 110 13.16 -9.69 -2.21
N GLY A 111 14.05 -8.81 -2.66
CA GLY A 111 14.22 -8.43 -4.06
C GLY A 111 13.16 -7.43 -4.55
N ARG A 112 13.31 -6.98 -5.79
CA ARG A 112 12.33 -6.12 -6.48
C ARG A 112 11.12 -6.98 -6.83
N GLN A 113 9.98 -6.69 -6.23
CA GLN A 113 8.73 -7.43 -6.43
C GLN A 113 7.86 -6.80 -7.52
N PHE A 114 8.00 -5.52 -7.82
CA PHE A 114 7.27 -4.84 -8.90
C PHE A 114 8.26 -4.17 -9.85
N ALA A 115 8.14 -4.41 -11.15
CA ALA A 115 9.04 -3.80 -12.14
C ALA A 115 8.75 -2.32 -12.35
N SER A 116 7.47 -1.92 -12.28
CA SER A 116 7.02 -0.55 -12.44
C SER A 116 5.67 -0.33 -11.75
N LYS A 117 5.22 0.93 -11.73
CA LYS A 117 3.87 1.30 -11.25
C LYS A 117 2.76 0.79 -12.17
N ASP A 118 3.10 0.22 -13.33
CA ASP A 118 2.14 -0.41 -14.23
C ASP A 118 1.85 -1.87 -13.89
N ASP A 119 2.64 -2.48 -13.01
CA ASP A 119 2.39 -3.84 -12.52
C ASP A 119 0.98 -3.94 -11.92
N PRO A 120 0.16 -4.92 -12.34
CA PRO A 120 -1.24 -5.02 -11.90
C PRO A 120 -1.36 -5.21 -10.39
N ASN A 121 -0.39 -5.88 -9.75
CA ASN A 121 -0.40 -6.05 -8.30
C ASN A 121 -0.01 -4.76 -7.59
N TRP A 122 0.95 -4.00 -8.14
CA TRP A 122 1.27 -2.68 -7.61
C TRP A 122 0.05 -1.75 -7.66
N LYS A 123 -0.72 -1.79 -8.75
CA LYS A 123 -1.97 -1.03 -8.91
C LYS A 123 -3.03 -1.39 -7.87
N ILE A 124 -3.21 -2.68 -7.57
CA ILE A 124 -4.12 -3.10 -6.49
C ILE A 124 -3.75 -2.48 -5.14
N LEU A 125 -2.46 -2.42 -4.80
CA LEU A 125 -2.00 -1.76 -3.58
C LEU A 125 -2.26 -0.26 -3.64
N ALA A 126 -2.02 0.38 -4.79
CA ALA A 126 -2.22 1.81 -4.99
C ALA A 126 -3.69 2.21 -4.90
N ASP A 127 -4.59 1.42 -5.48
CA ASP A 127 -6.05 1.61 -5.43
C ASP A 127 -6.53 1.64 -3.97
N TRP A 128 -6.09 0.68 -3.16
CA TRP A 128 -6.40 0.65 -1.74
C TRP A 128 -5.88 1.90 -1.00
N VAL A 129 -4.64 2.30 -1.25
CA VAL A 129 -4.06 3.53 -0.65
C VAL A 129 -4.82 4.78 -1.10
N ASN A 130 -5.33 4.82 -2.32
CA ASN A 130 -6.15 5.91 -2.84
C ASN A 130 -7.58 5.91 -2.30
N GLY A 131 -7.97 4.90 -1.51
CA GLY A 131 -9.28 4.83 -0.86
C GLY A 131 -10.36 4.14 -1.67
N GLU A 132 -9.98 3.32 -2.66
CA GLU A 132 -10.92 2.41 -3.31
C GLU A 132 -11.54 1.44 -2.29
N LYS A 133 -12.80 1.07 -2.53
CA LYS A 133 -13.63 0.29 -1.62
C LYS A 133 -14.25 -0.91 -2.33
N LEU A 134 -14.71 -1.88 -1.55
CA LEU A 134 -15.57 -2.97 -2.01
C LEU A 134 -16.96 -2.91 -1.37
#